data_AF-A0A2H0MK59-F1
#
_entry.id   AF-A0A2H0MK59-F1
#
_cell.length_a   1.000
_cell.length_b   1.000
_cell.length_c   1.000
_cell.angle_alpha   90.00
_cell.angle_beta   90.00
_cell.angle_gamma   90.00
#
_symmetry.space_group_name_H-M   'P 1'
#
loop_
_entity.id
_entity.type
_entity.pdbx_description
1 polymer ?
#
loop_
_entity_poly.entity_id
_entity_poly.type
_entity_poly.pdbx_seq_one_letter_code
_entity_poly.pdbx_strand_id
1 'polypeptide(L)' 'MPSKERIQELDILQKAMGYTFADLKLLNKALTHKSYTNEKNGALKHNERFEFLGDSVLDLVV' A
#
# COMPACT_ATOMS: atom_id res chain seq x y z
N MET A 1 5.91 -11.31 -4.88
CA MET A 1 5.36 -10.37 -5.89
C MET A 1 3.84 -10.51 -5.88
N PRO A 2 3.05 -9.43 -6.08
CA PRO A 2 1.58 -9.52 -6.10
C PRO A 2 1.07 -10.42 -7.25
N SER A 3 -0.13 -10.97 -7.12
CA SER A 3 -0.76 -11.75 -8.21
C SER A 3 -1.08 -10.86 -9.42
N LYS A 4 -1.28 -11.49 -10.58
CA LYS A 4 -1.60 -10.77 -11.83
C LYS A 4 -2.90 -9.95 -11.72
N GLU A 5 -3.91 -10.49 -11.04
CA GLU A 5 -5.17 -9.80 -10.73
C GLU A 5 -4.92 -8.59 -9.84
N ARG A 6 -4.11 -8.75 -8.78
CA ARG A 6 -3.77 -7.65 -7.88
C ARG A 6 -3.06 -6.52 -8.62
N ILE A 7 -2.17 -6.83 -9.57
CA ILE A 7 -1.48 -5.81 -10.38
C ILE A 7 -2.48 -5.00 -11.21
N GLN A 8 -3.52 -5.63 -11.77
CA GLN A 8 -4.56 -4.93 -12.52
C GLN A 8 -5.41 -4.01 -11.63
N GLU A 9 -5.81 -4.47 -10.45
CA GLU A 9 -6.52 -3.63 -9.48
C GLU A 9 -5.70 -2.38 -9.09
N LEU A 10 -4.40 -2.58 -8.82
CA LEU A 10 -3.50 -1.48 -8.47
C LEU A 10 -3.30 -0.51 -9.65
N ASP A 11 -3.28 -0.99 -10.89
CA ASP A 11 -3.21 -0.13 -12.08
C ASP A 11 -4.47 0.73 -12.25
N ILE A 12 -5.65 0.14 -12.05
CA ILE A 12 -6.92 0.88 -12.07
C ILE A 12 -6.92 1.98 -11.00
N LEU A 13 -6.48 1.66 -9.78
CA LEU A 13 -6.42 2.63 -8.69
C LEU A 13 -5.44 3.77 -8.99
N GLN A 14 -4.26 3.47 -9.53
CA GLN A 14 -3.28 4.50 -9.92
C GLN A 14 -3.85 5.47 -10.96
N LYS A 15 -4.58 4.96 -11.95
CA LYS A 15 -5.26 5.78 -12.94
C LYS A 15 -6.34 6.66 -12.32
N ALA A 16 -7.14 6.11 -11.40
CA ALA A 16 -8.18 6.85 -10.70
C ALA A 16 -7.61 7.98 -9.81
N MET A 17 -6.45 7.77 -9.18
CA MET A 17 -5.77 8.77 -8.36
C MET A 17 -4.94 9.78 -9.18
N GLY A 18 -4.73 9.53 -10.49
CA GLY A 18 -3.87 10.36 -11.33
C GLY A 18 -2.39 10.31 -10.95
N TYR A 19 -1.95 9.28 -10.24
CA TYR A 19 -0.57 9.13 -9.76
C TYR A 19 -0.05 7.71 -9.99
N THR A 20 1.09 7.60 -10.65
CA THR A 20 1.79 6.34 -10.91
C THR A 20 2.95 6.16 -9.93
N PHE A 21 2.93 5.06 -9.18
CA PHE A 21 4.00 4.72 -8.24
C PHE A 21 5.21 4.16 -8.99
N ALA A 22 6.40 4.66 -8.66
CA ALA A 22 7.66 4.12 -9.18
C ALA A 22 7.93 2.66 -8.73
N ASP A 23 7.46 2.28 -7.53
CA ASP A 23 7.49 0.90 -7.05
C ASP A 23 6.08 0.45 -6.63
N LEU A 24 5.50 -0.45 -7.42
CA LEU A 24 4.18 -1.02 -7.19
C LEU A 24 4.08 -1.77 -5.84
N LYS A 25 5.21 -2.26 -5.31
CA LYS A 25 5.24 -2.92 -4.00
C LYS A 25 4.92 -1.95 -2.86
N LEU A 26 5.27 -0.66 -3.01
CA LEU A 26 4.94 0.37 -2.02
C LEU A 26 3.45 0.60 -1.95
N LEU A 27 2.79 0.76 -3.12
CA LEU A 27 1.35 0.88 -3.19
C LEU A 27 0.65 -0.37 -2.65
N ASN A 28 1.09 -1.56 -3.06
CA ASN A 28 0.51 -2.80 -2.56
C ASN A 28 0.64 -2.91 -1.04
N LYS A 29 1.80 -2.55 -0.48
CA LYS A 29 2.04 -2.53 0.96
C LYS A 29 1.16 -1.51 1.67
N ALA A 30 1.02 -0.29 1.14
CA ALA A 30 0.17 0.76 1.70
C ALA A 30 -1.30 0.31 1.82
N LEU A 31 -1.75 -0.54 0.89
CA LEU A 31 -3.10 -1.11 0.88
C LEU A 31 -3.22 -2.47 1.58
N THR A 32 -2.16 -2.93 2.28
CA THR A 32 -2.18 -4.20 3.01
C THR A 32 -2.32 -3.93 4.50
N HIS A 33 -3.50 -4.18 5.05
CA HIS A 33 -3.77 -4.06 6.49
C HIS A 33 -3.21 -5.25 7.28
N LYS A 34 -2.88 -5.04 8.56
CA LYS A 34 -2.29 -6.05 9.45
C LYS A 34 -3.17 -7.30 9.65
N SER A 35 -4.50 -7.15 9.58
CA SER A 35 -5.41 -8.30 9.67
C SER A 35 -5.16 -9.31 8.54
N TYR A 36 -4.90 -8.81 7.33
CA TYR A 36 -4.62 -9.66 6.17
C TYR A 36 -3.28 -10.39 6.27
N THR A 37 -2.27 -9.76 6.90
CA THR A 37 -0.94 -10.35 7.06
C THR A 37 -0.88 -11.36 8.20
N ASN A 38 -1.67 -11.14 9.25
CA ASN A 38 -1.76 -12.03 10.40
C ASN A 38 -2.39 -13.39 10.04
N GLU A 39 -3.33 -13.41 9.10
CA GLU A 39 -3.98 -14.64 8.63
C GLU A 39 -3.13 -15.48 7.66
N LYS A 40 -2.16 -14.87 6.97
CA LYS A 40 -1.33 -15.54 5.94
C LYS A 40 0.13 -15.82 6.37
N ASN A 41 0.40 -15.98 7.66
CA ASN A 41 1.74 -16.29 8.21
C ASN A 41 2.81 -15.23 7.87
N GLY A 42 2.54 -13.95 8.11
CA GLY A 42 3.54 -12.94 8.50
C GLY A 42 4.62 -12.53 7.48
N ALA A 43 4.66 -13.11 6.28
CA ALA A 43 5.70 -12.81 5.29
C ALA A 43 5.50 -11.47 4.56
N LEU A 44 4.27 -10.94 4.57
CA LEU A 44 3.94 -9.67 3.93
C LEU A 44 4.04 -8.53 4.95
N LYS A 45 4.80 -7.50 4.60
CA LYS A 45 4.87 -6.26 5.39
C LYS A 45 3.53 -5.51 5.22
N HIS A 46 2.88 -5.16 6.33
CA HIS A 46 1.64 -4.36 6.38
C HIS A 46 1.92 -2.85 6.41
N ASN A 47 0.85 -2.06 6.34
CA ASN A 47 0.86 -0.61 6.15
C ASN A 47 1.10 0.24 7.42
N GLU A 48 1.11 -0.34 8.62
CA GLU A 48 1.19 0.39 9.91
C GLU A 48 2.36 1.39 9.99
N ARG A 49 3.55 1.05 9.46
CA ARG A 49 4.68 2.01 9.41
C ARG A 49 4.45 3.16 8.42
N PHE A 50 3.68 2.94 7.37
CA PHE A 50 3.33 3.97 6.40
C PHE A 50 2.22 4.88 6.92
N GLU A 51 1.27 4.32 7.69
CA GLU A 51 0.26 5.08 8.41
C GLU A 51 0.93 6.07 9.38
N PHE A 52 1.80 5.58 10.27
CA PHE A 52 2.54 6.45 11.20
C PHE A 52 3.36 7.55 10.51
N LEU A 53 4.03 7.23 9.40
CA LEU A 53 4.77 8.21 8.61
C LEU A 53 3.84 9.21 7.92
N GLY A 54 2.69 8.74 7.42
CA GLY A 54 1.69 9.56 6.76
C GLY A 54 1.14 10.64 7.71
N ASP A 55 0.81 10.25 8.95
CA ASP A 55 0.34 11.19 9.96
C ASP A 55 1.35 12.30 10.22
N SER A 56 2.63 11.95 10.42
CA SER A 56 3.70 12.95 10.64
C SER A 56 3.90 13.90 9.45
N VAL A 57 3.70 13.41 8.22
CA VAL A 57 3.81 14.24 7.01
C VAL A 57 2.60 15.15 6.86
N LEU A 58 1.39 14.66 7.14
CA LEU A 58 0.18 15.46 7.10
C LEU A 58 0.22 16.56 8.17
N ASP A 59 0.64 16.23 9.39
CA ASP A 59 0.82 17.20 10.49
C ASP A 59 1.86 18.30 10.17
N LEU A 60 2.81 18.01 9.27
CA LEU A 60 3.80 19.00 8.85
C LEU A 60 3.28 19.96 7.78
N VAL A 61 2.42 19.47 6.89
CA VAL A 61 2.02 20.17 5.66
C VAL A 61 0.70 20.94 5.83
N VAL A 62 -0.16 20.52 6.77
CA VAL A 62 -1.48 21.11 7.05
C VAL A 62 -1.43 21.97 8.30
#